data_AF-A0A6L4Y7J6-F1
#
_entry.id   AF-A0A6L4Y7J6-F1
#
_cell.length_a   1.000
_cell.length_b   1.000
_cell.length_c   1.000
_cell.angle_alpha   90.00
_cell.angle_beta   90.00
_cell.angle_gamma   90.00
#
_symmetry.space_group_name_H-M   'P 1'
#
loop_
_entity.id
_entity.type
_entity.pdbx_description
1 polymer ?
#
loop_
_entity_poly.entity_id
_entity_poly.type
_entity_poly.pdbx_seq_one_letter_code
_entity_poly.pdbx_strand_id
1 'polypeptide(L)' 'DLTVVVGGCIPLEDVSDLKKMGVREVFGSGSSLDDIVDFMIQ' A
#
# COMPACT_ATOMS: atom_id res chain seq x y z
N ASP A 1 -9.67 -12.91 8.23
CA ASP A 1 -9.52 -11.63 7.55
C ASP A 1 -8.04 -11.42 7.27
N LEU A 2 -7.66 -10.92 6.10
CA LEU A 2 -6.25 -10.80 5.67
C LEU A 2 -6.04 -9.44 5.01
N THR A 3 -5.25 -8.58 5.65
CA THR A 3 -4.85 -7.30 5.07
C THR A 3 -3.83 -7.52 3.95
N VAL A 4 -4.10 -6.94 2.79
CA VAL A 4 -3.19 -6.94 1.64
C VAL A 4 -2.69 -5.51 1.42
N VAL A 5 -1.38 -5.35 1.35
CA VAL A 5 -0.70 -4.11 0.95
C VAL A 5 0.20 -4.37 -0.25
N VAL A 6 0.49 -3.33 -1.02
CA VAL A 6 1.39 -3.41 -2.17
C VAL A 6 2.55 -2.43 -1.98
N GLY A 7 3.76 -2.85 -2.34
CA GLY A 7 4.96 -2.02 -2.27
C GLY A 7 5.80 -2.06 -3.55
N GLY A 8 6.47 -0.96 -3.88
CA GLY A 8 7.44 -0.89 -4.99
C GLY A 8 7.26 0.31 -5.93
N CYS A 9 7.70 0.15 -7.18
CA CYS A 9 7.49 1.13 -8.24
C CYS A 9 6.14 0.89 -8.93
N ILE A 10 5.07 1.52 -8.42
CA ILE A 10 3.71 1.41 -8.97
C ILE A 10 3.33 2.72 -9.70
N PRO A 11 2.79 2.65 -10.94
CA PRO A 11 2.22 3.81 -11.62
C PRO A 11 1.07 4.43 -10.82
N LEU A 12 0.95 5.76 -10.81
CA LEU A 12 -0.07 6.44 -10.01
C LEU A 12 -1.49 6.12 -10.47
N GLU A 13 -1.67 5.86 -11.76
CA GLU A 13 -2.93 5.44 -12.37
C GLU A 13 -3.44 4.09 -11.83
N ASP A 14 -2.53 3.17 -11.47
CA ASP A 14 -2.88 1.81 -11.02
C ASP A 14 -3.37 1.78 -9.57
N VAL A 15 -3.05 2.80 -8.76
CA VAL A 15 -3.40 2.85 -7.33
C VAL A 15 -4.91 2.75 -7.11
N SER A 16 -5.70 3.40 -7.96
CA SER A 16 -7.17 3.38 -7.87
C SER A 16 -7.72 1.97 -8.09
N ASP A 17 -7.18 1.25 -9.06
CA ASP A 17 -7.65 -0.09 -9.40
C ASP A 17 -7.18 -1.12 -8.36
N LEU A 18 -5.96 -1.00 -7.85
CA LEU A 18 -5.46 -1.80 -6.73
C LEU A 18 -6.37 -1.66 -5.49
N LYS A 19 -6.79 -0.43 -5.16
CA LYS A 19 -7.71 -0.19 -4.03
C LYS A 19 -9.08 -0.82 -4.25
N LYS A 20 -9.61 -0.81 -5.48
CA LYS A 20 -10.87 -1.50 -5.83
C LYS A 20 -10.76 -3.03 -5.73
N MET A 21 -9.57 -3.58 -5.97
CA MET A 21 -9.29 -5.02 -5.87
C MET A 21 -9.14 -5.51 -4.42
N GLY A 22 -9.18 -4.62 -3.43
CA GLY A 22 -9.07 -4.96 -2.02
C GLY A 22 -7.68 -4.72 -1.42
N VAL A 23 -6.76 -4.09 -2.15
CA VAL A 23 -5.52 -3.59 -1.56
C VAL A 23 -5.84 -2.46 -0.59
N ARG A 24 -5.43 -2.62 0.67
CA ARG A 24 -5.74 -1.66 1.72
C ARG A 24 -4.85 -0.42 1.62
N GLU A 25 -3.57 -0.59 1.30
CA GLU A 25 -2.65 0.52 1.07
C GLU A 25 -1.53 0.19 0.07
N VAL A 26 -1.03 1.24 -0.59
CA VAL A 26 0.06 1.17 -1.58
C VAL A 26 1.25 2.04 -1.10
N PHE A 27 2.40 1.40 -0.89
CA PHE A 27 3.65 2.04 -0.46
C PHE A 27 4.61 2.18 -1.65
N GLY A 28 4.72 3.38 -2.19
CA GLY A 28 5.59 3.67 -3.32
C GLY A 28 7.08 3.71 -2.97
N SER A 29 7.91 3.91 -3.98
CA SER A 29 9.35 4.15 -3.80
C SER A 29 9.60 5.35 -2.88
N GLY A 30 10.37 5.13 -1.81
CA GLY A 30 10.69 6.15 -0.81
C GLY A 30 9.68 6.27 0.33
N SER A 31 8.65 5.41 0.40
CA SER A 31 7.80 5.31 1.58
C SER A 31 8.63 5.05 2.84
N SER A 32 8.30 5.76 3.93
CA SER A 32 8.96 5.58 5.22
C SER A 32 8.66 4.18 5.77
N LEU A 33 9.68 3.54 6.35
CA LEU A 33 9.48 2.29 7.06
C LEU A 33 8.57 2.50 8.28
N ASP A 34 8.72 3.64 8.96
CA ASP A 34 7.90 3.98 10.13
C ASP A 34 6.42 4.07 9.75
N ASP A 35 6.09 4.72 8.62
CA ASP A 35 4.71 4.81 8.11
C ASP A 35 4.12 3.43 7.78
N ILE A 36 4.94 2.53 7.22
CA ILE A 36 4.53 1.15 6.91
C ILE A 36 4.24 0.39 8.20
N VAL A 37 5.11 0.52 9.20
CA VAL A 37 4.97 -0.17 10.50
C VAL A 37 3.75 0.35 11.24
N ASP A 38 3.57 1.68 11.28
CA ASP A 38 2.40 2.31 11.90
C ASP A 38 1.10 1.84 11.25
N PHE A 39 1.07 1.74 9.92
CA PHE A 39 -0.09 1.20 9.21
C PHE A 39 -0.40 -0.26 9.55
N MET A 40 0.62 -1.08 9.84
CA MET A 40 0.45 -2.51 10.11
C MET A 40 0.01 -2.82 11.53
N ILE A 41 0.37 -1.96 12.49
CA ILE A 41 0.15 -2.19 13.92
C ILE A 41 -1.14 -1.49 14.41
N GLN A 42 -1.61 -0.47 13.70
CA GLN A 42 -2.90 0.18 13.94
C GLN A 42 -4.09 -0.69 13.51
#